data_AF-A0A921ZK07-F1
#
_entry.id   AF-A0A921ZK07-F1
#
_cell.length_a   1.000
_cell.length_b   1.000
_cell.length_c   1.000
_cell.angle_alpha   90.00
_cell.angle_beta   90.00
_cell.angle_gamma   90.00
#
_symmetry.space_group_name_H-M   'P 1'
#
loop_
_entity.id
_entity.type
_entity.pdbx_description
1 polymer ?
#
loop_
_entity_poly.entity_id
_entity_poly.type
_entity_poly.pdbx_seq_one_letter_code
_entity_poly.pdbx_strand_id
1 'polypeptide(L)'
;MDAIRILCDLQHSDSNTRRNFILFALKKEMKEHLTKTIIDGFLFGEQLCETLKSAKAVTKSGAELKPDSENRNVQGRPCKPGPSRPLNRKAPPARRPPGPAASTSRNYEPAHWTRPAPPLPQPALSSRQSYRHQAPAPRPSQRRRP
;
A
#
# COMPACT_ATOMS: atom_id res chain seq x y z
N MET A 1 5.26 -41.85 4.57
CA MET A 1 4.23 -41.01 5.23
C MET A 1 4.37 -39.52 4.88
N ASP A 2 5.30 -39.10 4.01
CA ASP A 2 5.52 -37.66 3.72
C ASP A 2 4.56 -37.06 2.70
N ALA A 3 4.03 -37.85 1.77
CA ALA A 3 3.08 -37.36 0.76
C ALA A 3 1.83 -36.71 1.38
N ILE A 4 1.32 -37.27 2.48
CA ILE A 4 0.16 -36.73 3.20
C ILE A 4 0.53 -35.40 3.87
N ARG A 5 1.73 -35.29 4.47
CA ARG A 5 2.21 -34.04 5.09
C ARG A 5 2.34 -32.93 4.05
N ILE A 6 2.98 -33.22 2.92
CA ILE A 6 3.13 -32.28 1.81
C ILE A 6 1.76 -31.82 1.29
N LEU A 7 0.81 -32.75 1.15
CA LEU A 7 -0.54 -32.41 0.71
C LEU A 7 -1.28 -31.52 1.71
N CYS A 8 -1.16 -31.81 3.01
CA CYS A 8 -1.73 -30.95 4.06
C CYS A 8 -1.11 -29.56 4.05
N ASP A 9 0.21 -29.44 3.89
CA ASP A 9 0.90 -28.15 3.82
C ASP A 9 0.45 -27.36 2.58
N LEU A 10 0.31 -28.03 1.44
CA LEU A 10 -0.17 -27.40 0.21
C LEU A 10 -1.62 -26.91 0.35
N GLN A 11 -2.51 -27.75 0.87
CA GLN A 11 -3.91 -27.40 1.14
C GLN A 11 -4.01 -26.21 2.11
N HIS A 12 -3.18 -26.20 3.16
CA HIS A 12 -3.14 -25.10 4.13
C HIS A 12 -2.67 -23.79 3.49
N SER A 13 -1.60 -23.86 2.68
CA SER A 13 -1.05 -22.70 1.98
C SER A 13 -2.04 -22.11 0.96
N ASP A 14 -2.75 -22.96 0.20
CA ASP A 14 -3.76 -22.54 -0.77
C ASP A 14 -4.95 -21.88 -0.07
N SER A 15 -5.44 -22.50 1.00
CA SER A 15 -6.54 -21.96 1.81
C SER A 15 -6.19 -20.59 2.40
N ASN A 16 -4.98 -20.42 2.93
CA ASN A 16 -4.53 -19.11 3.44
C ASN A 16 -4.40 -18.08 2.33
N THR A 17 -3.87 -18.47 1.17
CA THR A 17 -3.70 -17.57 0.02
C THR A 17 -5.05 -17.07 -0.48
N ARG A 18 -6.01 -17.98 -0.68
CA ARG A 18 -7.39 -17.65 -1.08
C ARG A 18 -8.08 -16.76 -0.06
N ARG A 19 -7.92 -17.05 1.24
CA ARG A 19 -8.47 -16.21 2.31
C ARG A 19 -7.91 -14.79 2.25
N ASN A 20 -6.60 -14.66 2.18
CA ASN A 20 -5.94 -13.35 2.15
C ASN A 20 -6.34 -12.53 0.93
N PHE A 21 -6.51 -13.18 -0.23
CA PHE A 21 -7.00 -12.54 -1.44
C PHE A 21 -8.42 -11.97 -1.26
N ILE A 22 -9.33 -12.74 -0.68
CA ILE A 22 -10.70 -12.26 -0.41
C ILE A 22 -10.68 -11.15 0.65
N LEU A 23 -9.93 -11.31 1.74
CA LEU A 23 -9.82 -10.32 2.80
C LEU A 23 -9.28 -8.96 2.31
N PHE A 24 -8.51 -8.93 1.22
CA PHE A 24 -8.03 -7.69 0.62
C PHE A 24 -9.16 -6.86 -0.01
N ALA A 25 -10.18 -7.51 -0.56
CA ALA A 25 -11.31 -6.83 -1.19
C ALA A 25 -12.39 -6.34 -0.20
N LEU A 26 -12.29 -6.72 1.08
CA LEU A 26 -13.31 -6.42 2.08
C LEU A 26 -13.00 -5.15 2.90
N LYS A 27 -14.07 -4.54 3.43
CA LYS A 27 -13.97 -3.41 4.35
C LYS A 27 -13.18 -3.79 5.60
N LYS A 28 -12.40 -2.84 6.15
CA LYS A 28 -11.52 -3.04 7.31
C LYS A 28 -12.22 -3.69 8.51
N GLU A 29 -13.43 -3.24 8.83
CA GLU A 29 -14.21 -3.77 9.96
C GLU A 29 -14.55 -5.25 9.76
N MET A 30 -15.05 -5.60 8.59
CA MET A 30 -15.44 -6.97 8.27
C MET A 30 -14.22 -7.89 8.18
N LYS A 31 -13.09 -7.38 7.68
CA LYS A 31 -11.81 -8.09 7.67
C LYS A 31 -11.38 -8.51 9.07
N GLU A 32 -11.55 -7.66 10.07
CA GLU A 32 -11.14 -7.98 11.45
C GLU A 32 -11.91 -9.19 12.01
N HIS A 33 -13.22 -9.26 11.74
CA HIS A 33 -14.04 -10.39 12.18
C HIS A 33 -13.72 -11.68 11.40
N LEU A 34 -13.52 -11.57 10.09
CA LEU A 34 -13.26 -12.72 9.23
C LEU A 34 -11.83 -13.28 9.34
N THR A 35 -10.88 -12.50 9.86
CA THR A 35 -9.53 -12.99 10.13
C THR A 35 -9.49 -13.92 11.37
N LYS A 36 -10.47 -13.78 12.27
CA LYS A 36 -10.56 -14.57 13.51
C LYS A 36 -11.24 -15.93 13.30
N THR A 37 -11.77 -16.20 12.10
CA THR A 37 -12.48 -17.46 11.83
C THR A 37 -11.52 -18.60 11.46
N ILE A 38 -11.91 -19.82 11.86
CA ILE A 38 -11.15 -21.05 11.59
C ILE A 38 -11.44 -21.48 10.15
N ILE A 39 -10.43 -21.99 9.43
CA ILE A 39 -10.67 -22.66 8.14
C ILE A 39 -11.24 -24.04 8.46
N ASP A 40 -12.41 -24.36 7.92
CA ASP A 40 -12.99 -25.71 7.98
C ASP A 40 -13.30 -26.20 6.56
N GLY A 41 -14.39 -26.94 6.36
CA GLY A 41 -14.88 -27.29 5.02
C GLY A 41 -15.10 -26.06 4.12
N PHE A 42 -15.23 -24.87 4.72
CA PHE A 42 -15.32 -23.58 4.06
C PHE A 42 -14.16 -22.66 4.47
N LEU A 43 -13.84 -21.72 3.57
CA LEU A 43 -12.71 -20.81 3.74
C LEU A 43 -12.79 -19.89 4.98
N PHE A 44 -14.00 -19.64 5.47
CA PHE A 44 -14.28 -18.76 6.61
C PHE A 44 -15.07 -19.44 7.73
N GLY A 45 -15.24 -20.75 7.69
CA GLY A 45 -16.08 -21.45 8.65
C GLY A 45 -17.49 -21.71 8.12
N GLU A 46 -18.10 -22.81 8.55
CA GLU A 46 -19.55 -23.05 8.45
C GLU A 46 -20.35 -21.97 9.19
N GLN A 47 -19.79 -21.48 10.30
CA GLN A 47 -20.40 -20.45 11.15
C GLN A 47 -20.19 -19.00 10.65
N LEU A 48 -19.95 -18.83 9.35
CA LEU A 48 -19.81 -17.51 8.72
C LEU A 48 -21.06 -16.64 8.91
N CYS A 49 -22.25 -17.23 8.78
CA CYS A 49 -23.52 -16.52 8.96
C CYS A 49 -23.67 -15.96 10.37
N GLU A 50 -23.29 -16.72 11.40
CA GLU A 50 -23.32 -16.29 12.79
C GLU A 50 -22.27 -15.20 13.05
N THR A 51 -21.06 -15.40 12.51
CA THR A 51 -19.97 -14.41 12.59
C THR A 51 -20.37 -13.08 11.95
N LEU A 52 -21.11 -13.09 10.85
CA LEU A 52 -21.55 -11.87 10.19
C LEU A 52 -22.64 -11.14 10.99
N LYS A 53 -23.56 -11.90 11.62
CA LYS A 53 -24.58 -11.31 12.50
C LYS A 53 -23.93 -10.69 13.74
N SER A 54 -22.99 -11.38 14.37
CA SER A 54 -22.27 -10.87 15.53
C SER A 54 -21.40 -9.67 15.17
N ALA A 55 -20.68 -9.70 14.04
CA ALA A 55 -19.91 -8.57 13.55
C ALA A 55 -20.79 -7.31 13.39
N LYS A 56 -21.96 -7.44 12.76
CA LYS A 56 -22.90 -6.30 12.62
C LYS A 56 -23.41 -5.79 13.96
N ALA A 57 -23.73 -6.69 14.90
CA ALA A 57 -24.15 -6.31 16.24
C ALA A 57 -23.03 -5.58 17.00
N VAL A 58 -21.79 -6.09 16.93
CA VAL A 58 -20.62 -5.47 17.56
C VAL A 58 -20.30 -4.10 16.96
N THR A 59 -20.32 -3.96 15.62
CA THR A 59 -20.13 -2.66 14.97
C THR A 59 -21.22 -1.66 15.39
N LYS A 60 -22.48 -2.10 15.50
CA LYS A 60 -23.58 -1.25 15.97
C LYS A 60 -23.37 -0.81 17.42
N SER A 61 -23.11 -1.76 18.33
CA SER A 61 -22.85 -1.44 19.74
C SER A 61 -21.60 -0.58 19.92
N GLY A 62 -20.56 -0.80 19.12
CA GLY A 62 -19.35 0.03 19.13
C GLY A 62 -19.58 1.46 18.62
N ALA A 63 -20.56 1.66 17.74
CA ALA A 63 -20.95 2.99 17.28
C ALA A 63 -21.69 3.77 18.39
N GLU A 64 -22.57 3.12 19.16
CA GLU A 64 -23.29 3.74 20.29
C GLU A 64 -22.37 4.09 21.47
N LEU A 65 -21.27 3.34 21.64
CA LEU A 65 -20.30 3.56 22.72
C LEU A 65 -19.24 4.61 22.39
N LYS A 66 -19.05 4.98 21.11
CA LYS A 66 -18.22 6.13 20.78
C LYS A 66 -18.99 7.37 21.22
N PRO A 67 -18.42 8.21 22.13
CA PRO A 67 -19.05 9.46 22.47
C PRO A 67 -19.23 10.23 21.17
N ASP A 68 -20.47 10.58 20.90
CA ASP A 68 -20.84 11.28 19.69
C ASP A 68 -19.95 12.51 19.58
N SER A 69 -19.08 12.52 18.58
CA SER A 69 -18.31 13.72 18.23
C SER A 69 -19.21 14.71 17.49
N GLU A 70 -20.53 14.53 17.55
CA GLU A 70 -21.56 15.49 17.20
C GLU A 70 -21.61 16.61 18.25
N ASN A 71 -20.54 17.40 18.31
CA ASN A 71 -20.67 18.79 18.72
C ASN A 71 -19.71 19.68 17.92
N ARG A 72 -19.93 19.71 16.60
CA ARG A 72 -19.68 20.91 15.79
C ARG A 72 -21.00 21.59 15.45
N ASN A 73 -21.86 21.79 16.46
CA ASN A 73 -22.77 22.91 16.41
C ASN A 73 -22.05 24.15 16.98
N VAL A 74 -21.24 24.81 16.15
CA VAL A 74 -20.80 26.18 16.44
C VAL A 74 -21.96 27.11 16.06
N GLN A 75 -23.03 27.07 16.84
CA GLN A 75 -24.02 28.15 16.86
C GLN A 75 -23.88 28.90 18.18
N GLY A 76 -23.50 30.17 18.04
CA GLY A 76 -23.97 31.23 18.92
C GLY A 76 -23.31 31.36 20.29
N ARG A 77 -22.11 31.94 20.36
CA ARG A 77 -21.79 32.86 21.46
C ARG A 77 -21.82 34.29 20.94
N PRO A 78 -22.75 35.16 21.39
CA PRO A 78 -22.58 36.58 21.22
C PRO A 78 -21.61 37.05 22.32
N CYS A 79 -20.34 37.18 21.96
CA CYS A 79 -19.38 37.89 22.80
C CYS A 79 -18.64 38.89 21.90
N LYS A 80 -19.17 40.11 21.93
CA LYS A 80 -18.53 41.44 21.81
C LYS A 80 -17.28 41.52 20.91
N PRO A 81 -17.23 42.45 19.93
CA PRO A 81 -16.02 42.71 19.16
C PRO A 81 -14.92 43.28 20.07
N GLY A 82 -14.11 42.40 20.67
CA GLY A 82 -12.82 42.77 21.24
C GLY A 82 -11.87 43.10 20.09
N PRO A 83 -10.95 44.07 20.26
CA PRO A 83 -10.10 44.51 19.17
C PRO A 83 -9.25 43.34 18.68
N SER A 84 -9.38 43.06 17.39
CA SER A 84 -8.49 42.22 16.59
C SER A 84 -7.04 42.45 17.00
N ARG A 85 -6.46 41.48 17.72
CA ARG A 85 -5.01 41.44 17.92
C ARG A 85 -4.40 40.89 16.64
N PRO A 86 -3.67 41.68 15.83
CA PRO A 86 -3.01 41.13 14.66
C PRO A 86 -1.95 40.13 15.11
N LEU A 87 -1.94 38.94 14.49
CA LEU A 87 -0.86 37.95 14.57
C LEU A 87 0.43 38.53 13.96
N ASN A 88 1.07 39.45 14.69
CA ASN A 88 2.42 39.91 14.40
C ASN A 88 3.42 39.11 15.24
N ARG A 89 3.58 37.81 14.94
CA ARG A 89 4.81 37.10 15.30
C ARG A 89 5.89 37.47 14.29
N LYS A 90 6.45 38.67 14.43
CA LYS A 90 7.79 38.95 13.91
C LYS A 90 8.73 38.91 15.12
N ALA A 91 9.57 37.88 15.16
CA ALA A 91 10.64 37.80 16.13
C ALA A 91 11.56 39.03 15.99
N PRO A 92 12.13 39.57 17.08
CA PRO A 92 13.11 40.65 16.98
C PRO A 92 14.31 40.15 16.17
N PRO A 93 14.87 40.95 15.24
CA PRO A 93 16.07 40.56 14.52
C PRO A 93 17.21 40.37 15.50
N ALA A 94 17.74 39.15 15.58
CA ALA A 94 18.97 38.88 16.29
C ALA A 94 20.08 39.76 15.68
N ARG A 95 20.69 40.62 16.51
CA ARG A 95 21.88 41.40 16.14
C ARG A 95 23.02 40.41 15.85
N ARG A 96 23.20 40.03 14.58
CA ARG A 96 24.45 39.45 14.11
C ARG A 96 25.49 40.56 14.03
N PRO A 97 26.72 40.38 14.55
CA PRO A 97 27.81 41.31 14.30
C PRO A 97 28.15 41.32 12.78
N PRO A 98 28.55 42.48 12.23
CA PRO A 98 28.83 42.62 10.80
C PRO A 98 30.10 41.86 10.40
N GLY A 99 29.95 40.85 9.57
CA GLY A 99 31.01 40.30 8.72
C GLY A 99 30.84 40.83 7.29
N PRO A 100 31.92 40.98 6.50
CA PRO A 100 31.90 41.78 5.28
C PRO A 100 31.02 41.15 4.19
N ALA A 101 30.16 41.99 3.61
CA ALA A 101 29.30 41.67 2.49
C ALA A 101 30.10 41.49 1.19
N ALA A 102 29.84 40.40 0.47
CA ALA A 102 30.11 40.29 -0.96
C ALA A 102 28.82 39.87 -1.68
N SER A 103 28.18 40.90 -2.24
CA SER A 103 27.36 40.95 -3.46
C SER A 103 26.65 39.69 -3.99
N THR A 104 25.32 39.75 -3.96
CA THR A 104 24.42 39.65 -5.12
C THR A 104 24.67 38.53 -6.15
N SER A 105 23.80 37.51 -6.13
CA SER A 105 22.95 37.20 -7.30
C SER A 105 21.75 36.36 -6.87
N ARG A 106 20.54 36.95 -6.98
CA ARG A 106 19.28 36.19 -7.06
C ARG A 106 19.19 35.61 -8.46
N ASN A 107 18.96 34.30 -8.59
CA ASN A 107 17.98 33.79 -9.54
C ASN A 107 17.49 32.40 -9.11
N TYR A 108 16.18 32.26 -9.22
CA TYR A 108 15.34 31.09 -8.93
C TYR A 108 15.61 29.97 -9.96
N GLU A 109 15.58 28.71 -9.54
CA GLU A 109 14.77 27.65 -10.19
C GLU A 109 14.78 26.31 -9.42
N PRO A 110 13.78 25.43 -9.64
CA PRO A 110 13.18 24.54 -8.64
C PRO A 110 13.69 23.08 -8.69
N ALA A 111 13.20 22.29 -7.73
CA ALA A 111 13.45 20.87 -7.58
C ALA A 111 13.12 20.05 -8.83
N HIS A 112 14.08 19.24 -9.29
CA HIS A 112 13.85 18.09 -10.16
C HIS A 112 14.69 16.89 -9.71
N TRP A 113 13.98 15.83 -9.35
CA TRP A 113 14.21 14.41 -9.61
C TRP A 113 15.65 13.87 -9.82
N THR A 114 15.89 12.75 -9.13
CA THR A 114 16.86 11.68 -9.45
C THR A 114 18.35 12.00 -9.31
N ARG A 115 18.90 11.64 -8.14
CA ARG A 115 20.33 11.36 -7.97
C ARG A 115 20.64 10.02 -8.67
N PRO A 116 21.61 9.93 -9.60
CA PRO A 116 22.03 8.64 -10.15
C PRO A 116 22.82 7.84 -9.10
N ALA A 117 22.55 6.55 -9.01
CA ALA A 117 23.32 5.61 -8.20
C ALA A 117 24.76 5.45 -8.74
N PRO A 118 25.75 5.13 -7.88
CA PRO A 118 27.12 4.85 -8.33
C PRO A 118 27.18 3.58 -9.21
N PRO A 119 28.10 3.52 -10.20
CA PRO A 119 28.20 2.37 -11.09
C PRO A 119 28.77 1.13 -10.38
N LEU A 120 28.12 -0.02 -10.59
CA LEU A 120 28.59 -1.35 -10.17
C LEU A 120 29.74 -1.84 -11.09
N PRO A 121 30.70 -2.65 -10.59
CA PRO A 121 31.76 -3.24 -11.42
C PRO A 121 31.18 -4.26 -12.42
N GLN A 122 31.51 -4.13 -13.70
CA GLN A 122 31.13 -5.08 -14.75
C GLN A 122 32.09 -6.28 -14.75
N PRO A 123 31.60 -7.54 -14.76
CA PRO A 123 32.45 -8.69 -15.08
C PRO A 123 32.79 -8.72 -16.58
N ALA A 124 34.06 -9.01 -16.87
CA ALA A 124 34.63 -9.02 -18.21
C ALA A 124 33.91 -9.99 -19.16
N LEU A 125 33.51 -9.46 -20.33
CA LEU A 125 33.04 -10.22 -21.49
C LEU A 125 34.19 -11.09 -22.03
N SER A 126 34.13 -12.40 -21.79
CA SER A 126 34.93 -13.37 -22.52
C SER A 126 34.05 -14.14 -23.51
N SER A 127 34.38 -13.96 -24.79
CA SER A 127 34.19 -14.87 -25.91
C SER A 127 32.79 -15.45 -26.14
N ARG A 128 31.98 -14.69 -26.89
CA ARG A 128 30.79 -15.18 -27.57
C ARG A 128 31.22 -15.97 -28.82
N GLN A 129 31.61 -17.23 -28.64
CA GLN A 129 31.77 -18.18 -29.75
C GLN A 129 30.40 -18.70 -30.21
N SER A 130 30.21 -18.53 -31.50
CA SER A 130 29.10 -18.91 -32.37
C SER A 130 28.72 -20.39 -32.33
N TYR A 131 27.47 -20.67 -31.96
CA TYR A 131 26.75 -21.89 -32.34
C TYR A 131 25.42 -21.51 -32.98
N ARG A 132 25.51 -21.09 -34.24
CA ARG A 132 24.37 -20.98 -35.15
C ARG A 132 24.14 -22.38 -35.73
N HIS A 133 23.43 -23.25 -35.00
CA HIS A 133 22.82 -24.45 -35.56
C HIS A 133 21.30 -24.19 -35.63
N GLN A 134 20.85 -23.63 -36.75
CA GLN A 134 20.02 -24.32 -37.75
C GLN A 134 18.68 -24.80 -37.17
N ALA A 135 17.65 -23.97 -37.39
CA ALA A 135 16.26 -24.38 -37.24
C ALA A 135 15.92 -25.45 -38.30
N PRO A 136 15.12 -26.47 -37.98
CA PRO A 136 14.68 -27.47 -38.95
C PRO A 136 13.73 -26.86 -39.99
N ALA A 137 13.91 -27.26 -41.25
CA ALA A 137 13.13 -26.78 -42.39
C ALA A 137 11.63 -27.15 -42.29
N PRO A 138 10.71 -26.34 -42.82
CA PRO A 138 9.30 -26.70 -42.93
C PRO A 138 9.12 -27.84 -43.94
N ARG A 139 8.30 -28.84 -43.58
CA ARG A 139 7.96 -29.99 -44.44
C ARG A 139 7.24 -29.52 -45.71
N PRO A 140 7.57 -30.07 -46.90
CA PRO A 140 6.83 -29.76 -48.12
C PRO A 140 5.44 -30.37 -48.07
N SER A 141 4.45 -29.53 -48.39
CA SER A 141 3.05 -29.87 -48.58
C SER A 141 2.90 -30.89 -49.72
N GLN A 142 2.47 -32.11 -49.39
CA GLN A 142 2.05 -33.06 -50.42
C GLN A 142 0.70 -32.63 -50.98
N ARG A 143 0.77 -31.88 -52.09
CA ARG A 143 -0.25 -31.86 -53.12
C ARG A 143 -0.32 -33.26 -53.74
N ARG A 144 -1.44 -33.95 -53.60
CA ARG A 144 -1.95 -34.85 -54.65
C ARG A 144 -3.34 -34.37 -55.05
N ARG A 145 -3.40 -33.80 -56.25
CA ARG A 145 -4.57 -33.67 -57.13
C ARG A 145 -4.85 -35.05 -57.77
N PRO A 146 -5.84 -35.14 -58.67
CA PRO A 146 -7.27 -34.88 -58.54
C PRO A 146 -8.07 -36.18 -58.46
#